data_AF-A0A2V5VCZ3-F1
#
_entry.id   AF-A0A2V5VCZ3-F1
#
_cell.length_a   1.000
_cell.length_b   1.000
_cell.length_c   1.000
_cell.angle_alpha   90.00
_cell.angle_beta   90.00
_cell.angle_gamma   90.00
#
_symmetry.space_group_name_H-M   'P 1'
#
loop_
_entity.id
_entity.type
_entity.pdbx_description
1 polymer ?
#
loop_
_entity_poly.entity_id
_entity_poly.type
_entity_poly.pdbx_seq_one_letter_code
_entity_poly.pdbx_strand_id
1 'polypeptide(L)'
;MRLAERLGKANEDKECTVCFTLSPSAQHNTIRGVKVIIVFFSAIVLVFASGAARAQSPSERNPDVSNKALITKSTPGINEDAFRNKNVSAAAAALHKIADDYYAWRNENYPVQSSYVGLHTWDNRLTDYSPAKIEERARHVHALLEKVRAMKTDNWSKDERIDWILFRAQLENVDFGNRVLKFERTNPQVYVGECTNGIFSLLKKEYDTPRRRAVAATARLKLMPALLKQGLSNLQDPVKLYAQLAIQSARSIDPLLNNSLTALDVDLPPNEPAACFCCRSTLRRWK
;
A
#
# COMPACT_ATOMS: atom_id res chain seq x y z
N MET A 1 28.68 -4.10 0.07
CA MET A 1 29.50 -3.11 0.76
C MET A 1 29.52 -1.76 0.03
N ARG A 2 29.57 -1.75 -1.31
CA ARG A 2 29.66 -0.52 -2.13
C ARG A 2 28.49 0.47 -2.05
N LEU A 3 27.27 0.03 -1.68
CA LEU A 3 26.11 0.92 -1.47
C LEU A 3 26.20 1.64 -0.11
N ALA A 4 26.54 0.91 0.96
CA ALA A 4 26.74 1.49 2.29
C ALA A 4 27.95 2.45 2.32
N GLU A 5 29.00 2.13 1.56
CA GLU A 5 30.22 2.94 1.47
C GLU A 5 30.02 4.22 0.64
N ARG A 6 29.19 4.17 -0.43
CA ARG A 6 28.82 5.36 -1.21
C ARG A 6 27.80 6.26 -0.51
N LEU A 7 26.86 5.68 0.25
CA LEU A 7 25.92 6.44 1.08
C LEU A 7 26.60 7.03 2.33
N GLY A 8 27.66 6.37 2.84
CA GLY A 8 28.52 6.89 3.91
C GLY A 8 29.35 8.09 3.45
N LYS A 9 30.06 7.96 2.31
CA LYS A 9 30.89 9.06 1.77
C LYS A 9 30.10 10.31 1.41
N ALA A 10 28.92 10.17 0.80
CA ALA A 10 28.06 11.32 0.50
C ALA A 10 27.56 12.08 1.74
N ASN A 11 27.62 11.46 2.93
CA ASN A 11 27.28 12.07 4.21
C ASN A 11 28.51 12.61 4.97
N GLU A 12 29.73 12.15 4.68
CA GLU A 12 30.98 12.74 5.18
C GLU A 12 31.41 13.99 4.38
N ASP A 13 31.19 13.98 3.06
CA ASP A 13 31.60 15.07 2.16
C ASP A 13 30.78 16.37 2.34
N LYS A 14 29.76 16.38 3.21
CA LYS A 14 28.94 17.56 3.53
C LYS A 14 29.24 18.18 4.90
N GLU A 15 30.15 17.61 5.69
CA GLU A 15 30.58 18.14 6.99
C GLU A 15 32.08 18.47 7.00
N CYS A 16 32.56 19.33 6.10
CA CYS A 16 33.87 19.95 6.23
C CYS A 16 33.87 21.34 5.60
N THR A 17 33.78 22.36 6.46
CA THR A 17 34.40 23.70 6.37
C THR A 17 33.48 24.73 7.02
N VAL A 18 33.52 24.85 8.35
CA VAL A 18 33.53 26.14 9.06
C VAL A 18 34.25 25.90 10.40
N CYS A 19 35.55 26.20 10.45
CA CYS A 19 36.26 26.39 11.72
C CYS A 19 35.98 27.83 12.19
N PHE A 20 35.13 27.99 13.21
CA PHE A 20 35.15 29.17 14.07
C PHE A 20 35.44 28.71 15.50
N THR A 21 36.58 29.16 16.00
CA THR A 21 37.05 29.02 17.37
C THR A 21 36.20 29.87 18.30
N LEU A 22 35.54 29.28 19.30
CA LEU A 22 35.10 29.98 20.52
C LEU A 22 35.08 29.03 21.72
N SER A 23 35.66 29.52 22.82
CA SER A 23 35.90 28.90 24.13
C SER A 23 34.61 28.48 24.87
N PRO A 24 34.65 27.55 25.85
CA PRO A 24 33.45 27.02 26.50
C PRO A 24 33.01 27.94 27.64
N SER A 25 31.82 28.53 27.51
CA SER A 25 31.08 29.13 28.63
C SER A 25 29.91 28.22 28.97
N ALA A 26 30.02 27.51 30.08
CA ALA A 26 28.93 26.78 30.68
C ALA A 26 27.86 27.76 31.19
N GLN A 27 26.65 27.70 30.62
CA GLN A 27 25.44 28.08 31.33
C GLN A 27 24.38 27.00 31.15
N HIS A 28 23.90 26.54 32.30
CA HIS A 28 22.93 25.48 32.50
C HIS A 28 21.61 25.79 31.79
N ASN A 29 21.08 24.81 31.05
CA ASN A 29 19.65 24.68 30.83
C ASN A 29 19.22 23.23 31.11
N THR A 30 18.84 22.98 32.35
CA THR A 30 18.17 21.76 32.80
C THR A 30 16.76 21.72 32.21
N ILE A 31 16.54 20.88 31.20
CA ILE A 31 15.19 20.53 30.74
C ILE A 31 14.71 19.33 31.55
N ARG A 32 13.68 19.59 32.35
CA ARG A 32 12.95 18.61 33.18
C ARG A 32 12.53 17.40 32.35
N GLY A 33 12.88 16.21 32.83
CA GLY A 33 12.38 14.94 32.31
C GLY A 33 10.88 14.82 32.50
N VAL A 34 10.16 14.61 31.40
CA VAL A 34 8.75 14.22 31.43
C VAL A 34 8.70 12.70 31.50
N LYS A 35 8.32 12.17 32.67
CA LYS A 35 8.02 10.75 32.88
C LYS A 35 6.81 10.35 32.02
N VAL A 36 7.02 9.43 31.09
CA VAL A 36 5.93 8.74 30.38
C VAL A 36 5.38 7.67 31.33
N ILE A 37 4.23 7.94 31.93
CA ILE A 37 3.50 6.96 32.76
C ILE A 37 2.47 6.28 31.85
N ILE A 38 2.73 5.00 31.56
CA ILE A 38 1.78 4.08 30.92
C ILE A 38 0.91 3.51 32.05
N VAL A 39 -0.40 3.80 32.03
CA VAL A 39 -1.37 3.15 32.91
C VAL A 39 -2.37 2.37 32.05
N PHE A 40 -2.34 1.05 32.20
CA PHE A 40 -3.38 0.13 31.76
C PHE A 40 -4.67 0.40 32.53
N PHE A 41 -5.79 0.62 31.85
CA PHE A 41 -7.13 0.50 32.44
C PHE A 41 -7.89 -0.63 31.76
N SER A 42 -7.81 -1.79 32.41
CA SER A 42 -8.67 -2.95 32.19
C SER A 42 -10.00 -2.75 32.94
N ALA A 43 -11.09 -3.17 32.30
CA ALA A 43 -12.37 -3.56 32.89
C ALA A 43 -13.12 -2.55 33.78
N ILE A 44 -14.19 -1.95 33.23
CA ILE A 44 -15.33 -1.50 34.04
C ILE A 44 -16.54 -2.35 33.69
N VAL A 45 -17.00 -3.01 34.75
CA VAL A 45 -18.11 -3.95 34.92
C VAL A 45 -19.45 -3.26 34.68
N LEU A 46 -20.34 -3.97 34.00
CA LEU A 46 -21.78 -3.69 33.92
C LEU A 46 -22.39 -3.59 35.33
N VAL A 47 -22.97 -2.44 35.65
CA VAL A 47 -23.95 -2.30 36.73
C VAL A 47 -25.20 -1.64 36.13
N PHE A 48 -26.16 -2.47 35.71
CA PHE A 48 -27.53 -1.99 35.48
C PHE A 48 -28.26 -2.01 36.83
N ALA A 49 -28.70 -0.84 37.27
CA ALA A 49 -29.55 -0.68 38.43
C ALA A 49 -30.96 -1.21 38.14
N SER A 50 -31.41 -2.16 38.96
CA SER A 50 -32.78 -2.69 38.98
C SER A 50 -33.74 -1.63 39.55
N GLY A 51 -34.34 -0.82 38.67
CA GLY A 51 -35.49 0.02 38.99
C GLY A 51 -36.78 -0.62 38.47
N ALA A 52 -37.58 -1.22 39.35
CA ALA A 52 -38.89 -1.75 39.00
C ALA A 52 -39.90 -0.62 38.77
N ALA A 53 -39.99 -0.12 37.53
CA ALA A 53 -41.08 0.72 37.08
C ALA A 53 -42.24 -0.17 36.61
N ARG A 54 -43.36 -0.14 37.36
CA ARG A 54 -44.63 -0.72 36.92
C ARG A 54 -45.11 0.02 35.67
N ALA A 55 -45.10 -0.63 34.51
CA ALA A 55 -45.76 -0.13 33.32
C ALA A 55 -47.28 -0.37 33.44
N GLN A 56 -48.07 0.71 33.40
CA GLN A 56 -49.51 0.61 33.15
C GLN A 56 -49.71 0.27 31.67
N SER A 57 -50.50 -0.77 31.37
CA SER A 57 -50.91 -1.10 30.01
C SER A 57 -51.77 0.03 29.43
N PRO A 58 -51.49 0.54 28.21
CA PRO A 58 -52.36 1.51 27.55
C PRO A 58 -53.71 0.86 27.18
N SER A 59 -54.80 1.61 27.28
CA SER A 59 -56.13 1.19 26.83
C SER A 59 -56.12 0.84 25.33
N GLU A 60 -56.62 -0.34 24.98
CA GLU A 60 -56.79 -0.82 23.63
C GLU A 60 -57.81 0.07 22.88
N ARG A 61 -57.32 0.90 21.95
CA ARG A 61 -58.16 1.70 21.05
C ARG A 61 -58.21 0.98 19.70
N ASN A 62 -59.29 0.25 19.44
CA ASN A 62 -59.53 -0.37 18.14
C ASN A 62 -59.78 0.73 17.09
N PRO A 63 -58.96 0.85 16.02
CA PRO A 63 -59.27 1.76 14.93
C PRO A 63 -60.43 1.20 14.10
N ASP A 64 -61.43 2.05 13.85
CA ASP A 64 -62.51 1.77 12.92
C ASP A 64 -61.94 1.63 11.49
N VAL A 65 -61.90 0.40 10.98
CA VAL A 65 -61.41 0.06 9.63
C VAL A 65 -62.49 0.19 8.55
N SER A 66 -63.61 0.86 8.83
CA SER A 66 -64.67 1.09 7.84
C SER A 66 -64.39 2.30 6.95
N ASN A 67 -63.29 2.25 6.19
CA ASN A 67 -63.07 3.14 5.04
C ASN A 67 -62.78 2.32 3.79
N LYS A 68 -63.80 1.62 3.27
CA LYS A 68 -63.75 0.91 1.97
C LYS A 68 -63.57 1.84 0.76
N ALA A 69 -63.55 3.16 0.95
CA ALA A 69 -63.51 4.15 -0.12
C ALA A 69 -62.08 4.53 -0.61
N LEU A 70 -61.02 4.03 0.02
CA LEU A 70 -59.63 4.33 -0.38
C LEU A 70 -58.90 3.19 -1.10
N ILE A 71 -59.52 2.00 -1.24
CA ILE A 71 -58.85 0.79 -1.77
C ILE A 71 -58.94 0.67 -3.31
N THR A 72 -59.56 1.62 -4.02
CA THR A 72 -59.74 1.52 -5.50
C THR A 72 -58.85 2.45 -6.33
N LYS A 73 -57.88 3.15 -5.74
CA LYS A 73 -56.83 3.80 -6.53
C LYS A 73 -55.55 2.99 -6.42
N SER A 74 -55.31 2.16 -7.43
CA SER A 74 -53.99 1.57 -7.68
C SER A 74 -52.94 2.66 -7.52
N THR A 75 -52.00 2.47 -6.60
CA THR A 75 -50.80 3.31 -6.52
C THR A 75 -50.23 3.42 -7.94
N PRO A 76 -50.07 4.62 -8.51
CA PRO A 76 -49.41 4.75 -9.81
C PRO A 76 -48.06 4.07 -9.68
N GLY A 77 -47.82 3.04 -10.50
CA GLY A 77 -46.54 2.33 -10.50
C GLY A 77 -45.44 3.36 -10.73
N ILE A 78 -44.63 3.62 -9.70
CA ILE A 78 -43.44 4.43 -9.84
C ILE A 78 -42.50 3.58 -10.70
N ASN A 79 -42.44 3.90 -11.98
CA ASN A 79 -41.48 3.26 -12.86
C ASN A 79 -40.08 3.71 -12.38
N GLU A 80 -39.30 2.79 -11.79
CA GLU A 80 -37.95 3.08 -11.29
C GLU A 80 -37.06 3.65 -12.42
N ASP A 81 -37.35 3.30 -13.67
CA ASP A 81 -36.66 3.82 -14.85
C ASP A 81 -36.98 5.30 -15.16
N ALA A 82 -38.08 5.85 -14.62
CA ALA A 82 -38.46 7.24 -14.85
C ALA A 82 -37.51 8.24 -14.14
N PHE A 83 -36.76 7.78 -13.12
CA PHE A 83 -35.76 8.59 -12.41
C PHE A 83 -34.32 8.28 -12.83
N ARG A 84 -34.12 7.29 -13.71
CA ARG A 84 -32.79 6.92 -14.21
C ARG A 84 -32.44 7.78 -15.41
N ASN A 85 -31.71 8.87 -15.16
CA ASN A 85 -31.04 9.58 -16.23
C ASN A 85 -29.96 8.67 -16.84
N LYS A 86 -30.24 8.08 -18.00
CA LYS A 86 -29.34 7.14 -18.71
C LYS A 86 -27.94 7.72 -18.93
N ASN A 87 -27.82 9.03 -19.10
CA ASN A 87 -26.52 9.70 -19.27
C ASN A 87 -25.72 9.76 -17.97
N VAL A 88 -26.38 9.91 -16.81
CA VAL A 88 -25.72 9.83 -15.49
C VAL A 88 -25.24 8.41 -15.22
N SER A 89 -26.06 7.40 -15.54
CA SER A 89 -25.68 6.00 -15.44
C SER A 89 -24.47 5.65 -16.32
N ALA A 90 -24.41 6.20 -17.53
CA ALA A 90 -23.27 6.01 -18.43
C ALA A 90 -21.98 6.67 -17.92
N ALA A 91 -22.06 7.88 -17.34
CA ALA A 91 -20.89 8.58 -16.78
C ALA A 91 -20.33 7.88 -15.53
N ALA A 92 -21.22 7.41 -14.65
CA ALA A 92 -20.87 6.57 -13.50
C ALA A 92 -20.21 5.24 -13.95
N ALA A 93 -20.81 4.54 -14.92
CA ALA A 93 -20.21 3.34 -15.49
C ALA A 93 -18.85 3.60 -16.13
N ALA A 94 -18.64 4.77 -16.75
CA ALA A 94 -17.34 5.16 -17.29
C ALA A 94 -16.29 5.35 -16.19
N LEU A 95 -16.64 5.91 -15.02
CA LEU A 95 -15.74 5.98 -13.87
C LEU A 95 -15.36 4.58 -13.39
N HIS A 96 -16.32 3.68 -13.21
CA HIS A 96 -16.04 2.31 -12.78
C HIS A 96 -15.10 1.61 -13.76
N LYS A 97 -15.36 1.73 -15.06
CA LYS A 97 -14.45 1.18 -16.08
C LYS A 97 -13.04 1.76 -15.96
N ILE A 98 -12.92 3.07 -15.78
CA ILE A 98 -11.62 3.74 -15.60
C ILE A 98 -10.90 3.21 -14.35
N ALA A 99 -11.61 3.00 -13.25
CA ALA A 99 -11.05 2.46 -12.02
C ALA A 99 -10.60 1.00 -12.20
N ASP A 100 -11.41 0.16 -12.84
CA ASP A 100 -11.07 -1.22 -13.14
C ASP A 100 -9.83 -1.32 -14.03
N ASP A 101 -9.79 -0.53 -15.11
CA ASP A 101 -8.64 -0.46 -16.02
C ASP A 101 -7.37 -0.01 -15.26
N TYR A 102 -7.49 0.98 -14.37
CA TYR A 102 -6.38 1.43 -13.53
C TYR A 102 -5.90 0.35 -12.56
N TYR A 103 -6.80 -0.36 -11.90
CA TYR A 103 -6.41 -1.42 -10.96
C TYR A 103 -5.76 -2.59 -11.69
N ALA A 104 -6.29 -3.00 -12.85
CA ALA A 104 -5.66 -4.01 -13.70
C ALA A 104 -4.24 -3.57 -14.11
N TRP A 105 -4.10 -2.34 -14.64
CA TRP A 105 -2.81 -1.78 -15.03
C TRP A 105 -1.83 -1.65 -13.86
N ARG A 106 -2.29 -1.12 -12.71
CA ARG A 106 -1.46 -0.94 -11.50
C ARG A 106 -0.97 -2.29 -11.00
N ASN A 107 -1.84 -3.29 -10.96
CA ASN A 107 -1.50 -4.61 -10.47
C ASN A 107 -0.44 -5.27 -11.37
N GLU A 108 -0.52 -5.08 -12.68
CA GLU A 108 0.51 -5.57 -13.60
C GLU A 108 1.85 -4.81 -13.43
N ASN A 109 1.78 -3.49 -13.24
CA ASN A 109 2.97 -2.64 -13.13
C ASN A 109 3.70 -2.77 -11.79
N TYR A 110 3.00 -3.21 -10.74
CA TYR A 110 3.55 -3.44 -9.40
C TYR A 110 3.32 -4.90 -8.96
N PRO A 111 3.98 -5.87 -9.61
CA PRO A 111 3.71 -7.31 -9.43
C PRO A 111 3.94 -7.79 -8.00
N VAL A 112 4.94 -7.26 -7.30
CA VAL A 112 5.19 -7.60 -5.88
C VAL A 112 4.04 -7.11 -5.00
N GLN A 113 3.53 -5.90 -5.24
CA GLN A 113 2.38 -5.39 -4.50
C GLN A 113 1.12 -6.23 -4.77
N SER A 114 0.91 -6.67 -6.02
CA SER A 114 -0.17 -7.60 -6.37
C SER A 114 -0.09 -8.90 -5.60
N SER A 115 1.07 -9.55 -5.58
CA SER A 115 1.29 -10.75 -4.74
C SER A 115 1.09 -10.46 -3.27
N TYR A 116 1.51 -9.27 -2.80
CA TYR A 116 1.38 -8.88 -1.41
C TYR A 116 -0.08 -8.76 -0.97
N VAL A 117 -0.99 -8.32 -1.85
CA VAL A 117 -2.43 -8.26 -1.57
C VAL A 117 -3.18 -9.55 -1.95
N GLY A 118 -2.47 -10.58 -2.40
CA GLY A 118 -3.03 -11.92 -2.68
C GLY A 118 -3.38 -12.18 -4.15
N LEU A 119 -3.03 -11.28 -5.07
CA LEU A 119 -3.19 -11.48 -6.51
C LEU A 119 -1.89 -12.03 -7.11
N HIS A 120 -1.87 -13.34 -7.35
CA HIS A 120 -0.67 -14.12 -7.69
C HIS A 120 -0.47 -14.33 -9.21
N THR A 121 -0.85 -13.35 -10.04
CA THR A 121 -0.78 -13.46 -11.52
C THR A 121 0.64 -13.27 -12.08
N TRP A 122 1.46 -12.44 -11.43
CA TRP A 122 2.80 -12.04 -11.93
C TRP A 122 3.92 -12.33 -10.91
N ASP A 123 3.81 -13.45 -10.20
CA ASP A 123 4.72 -13.81 -9.11
C ASP A 123 6.19 -14.00 -9.54
N ASN A 124 6.44 -14.19 -10.84
CA ASN A 124 7.79 -14.29 -11.40
C ASN A 124 8.42 -12.93 -11.78
N ARG A 125 7.71 -11.82 -11.62
CA ARG A 125 8.17 -10.46 -12.00
C ARG A 125 8.50 -9.61 -10.78
N LEU A 126 9.38 -8.64 -10.99
CA LEU A 126 9.59 -7.47 -10.13
C LEU A 126 9.17 -6.21 -10.89
N THR A 127 8.89 -5.12 -10.17
CA THR A 127 8.65 -3.81 -10.77
C THR A 127 9.87 -3.34 -11.55
N ASP A 128 9.67 -2.85 -12.78
CA ASP A 128 10.75 -2.23 -13.56
C ASP A 128 10.92 -0.77 -13.15
N TYR A 129 12.05 -0.48 -12.51
CA TYR A 129 12.43 0.86 -12.08
C TYR A 129 13.42 1.53 -13.06
N SER A 130 13.44 1.15 -14.33
CA SER A 130 14.14 1.95 -15.34
C SER A 130 13.53 3.36 -15.41
N PRO A 131 14.33 4.42 -15.67
CA PRO A 131 13.83 5.79 -15.75
C PRO A 131 12.64 5.95 -16.70
N ALA A 132 12.67 5.26 -17.85
CA ALA A 132 11.57 5.28 -18.82
C ALA A 132 10.26 4.73 -18.23
N LYS A 133 10.32 3.63 -17.46
CA LYS A 133 9.14 3.02 -16.85
C LYS A 133 8.60 3.80 -15.66
N ILE A 134 9.46 4.42 -14.85
CA ILE A 134 9.04 5.34 -13.79
C ILE A 134 8.23 6.50 -14.39
N GLU A 135 8.79 7.12 -15.42
CA GLU A 135 8.20 8.26 -16.09
C GLU A 135 6.90 7.87 -16.85
N GLU A 136 6.86 6.70 -17.50
CA GLU A 136 5.64 6.16 -18.11
C GLU A 136 4.51 6.02 -17.09
N ARG A 137 4.78 5.42 -15.92
CA ARG A 137 3.79 5.28 -14.84
C ARG A 137 3.34 6.63 -14.29
N ALA A 138 4.26 7.58 -14.11
CA ALA A 138 3.93 8.92 -13.64
C ALA A 138 2.97 9.64 -14.60
N ARG A 139 3.28 9.62 -15.91
CA ARG A 139 2.41 10.21 -16.93
C ARG A 139 1.05 9.52 -17.02
N HIS A 140 1.03 8.19 -16.93
CA HIS A 140 -0.23 7.43 -16.97
C HIS A 140 -1.18 7.88 -15.85
N VAL A 141 -0.68 7.91 -14.61
CA VAL A 141 -1.48 8.33 -13.45
C VAL A 141 -1.92 9.78 -13.57
N HIS A 142 -1.01 10.68 -13.97
CA HIS A 142 -1.32 12.09 -14.14
C HIS A 142 -2.44 12.31 -15.17
N ALA A 143 -2.32 11.70 -16.35
CA ALA A 143 -3.34 11.81 -17.40
C ALA A 143 -4.69 11.22 -16.97
N LEU A 144 -4.68 10.15 -16.16
CA LEU A 144 -5.90 9.56 -15.62
C LEU A 144 -6.57 10.48 -14.60
N LEU A 145 -5.78 11.07 -13.70
CA LEU A 145 -6.27 11.99 -12.68
C LEU A 145 -6.95 13.21 -13.32
N GLU A 146 -6.38 13.79 -14.38
CA GLU A 146 -7.00 14.92 -15.09
C GLU A 146 -8.33 14.53 -15.72
N LYS A 147 -8.46 13.33 -16.29
CA LYS A 147 -9.75 12.82 -16.79
C LYS A 147 -10.79 12.71 -15.68
N VAL A 148 -10.40 12.17 -14.53
CA VAL A 148 -11.31 11.99 -13.37
C VAL A 148 -11.73 13.35 -12.79
N ARG A 149 -10.81 14.33 -12.72
CA ARG A 149 -11.10 15.70 -12.26
C ARG A 149 -12.10 16.42 -13.16
N ALA A 150 -12.06 16.18 -14.46
CA ALA A 150 -12.95 16.81 -15.43
C ALA A 150 -14.39 16.26 -15.41
N MET A 151 -14.67 15.18 -14.69
CA MET A 151 -16.00 14.58 -14.61
C MET A 151 -16.99 15.51 -13.86
N LYS A 152 -18.18 15.69 -14.43
CA LYS A 152 -19.28 16.45 -13.80
C LYS A 152 -20.17 15.50 -13.01
N THR A 153 -20.10 15.56 -11.68
CA THR A 153 -20.75 14.62 -10.77
C THR A 153 -21.96 15.20 -10.03
N ASP A 154 -22.39 16.43 -10.34
CA ASP A 154 -23.44 17.13 -9.59
C ASP A 154 -24.77 16.36 -9.58
N ASN A 155 -25.07 15.67 -10.68
CA ASN A 155 -26.29 14.90 -10.88
C ASN A 155 -26.14 13.40 -10.55
N TRP A 156 -25.01 12.98 -9.99
CA TRP A 156 -24.76 11.59 -9.63
C TRP A 156 -25.44 11.24 -8.30
N SER A 157 -25.73 9.95 -8.09
CA SER A 157 -26.20 9.47 -6.78
C SER A 157 -25.13 9.69 -5.71
N LYS A 158 -25.52 9.62 -4.44
CA LYS A 158 -24.58 9.78 -3.33
C LYS A 158 -23.44 8.77 -3.41
N ASP A 159 -23.75 7.51 -3.67
CA ASP A 159 -22.75 6.43 -3.68
C ASP A 159 -21.75 6.62 -4.83
N GLU A 160 -22.22 6.93 -6.03
CA GLU A 160 -21.36 7.21 -7.19
C GLU A 160 -20.45 8.43 -6.97
N ARG A 161 -20.94 9.46 -6.26
CA ARG A 161 -20.11 10.62 -5.87
C ARG A 161 -19.05 10.24 -4.85
N ILE A 162 -19.36 9.34 -3.92
CA ILE A 162 -18.39 8.83 -2.95
C ILE A 162 -17.29 8.05 -3.68
N ASP A 163 -17.66 7.15 -4.58
CA ASP A 163 -16.71 6.35 -5.35
C ASP A 163 -15.79 7.24 -6.21
N TRP A 164 -16.35 8.28 -6.84
CA TRP A 164 -15.56 9.30 -7.54
C TRP A 164 -14.56 10.02 -6.63
N ILE A 165 -15.00 10.49 -5.45
CA ILE A 165 -14.13 11.18 -4.49
C ILE A 165 -12.98 10.27 -4.05
N LEU A 166 -13.30 9.02 -3.69
CA LEU A 166 -12.33 8.06 -3.19
C LEU A 166 -11.30 7.70 -4.27
N PHE A 167 -11.76 7.41 -5.49
CA PHE A 167 -10.88 7.09 -6.59
C PHE A 167 -9.99 8.27 -6.99
N ARG A 168 -10.55 9.48 -7.06
CA ARG A 168 -9.78 10.70 -7.32
C ARG A 168 -8.70 10.90 -6.24
N ALA A 169 -9.07 10.81 -4.96
CA ALA A 169 -8.12 10.98 -3.85
C ALA A 169 -6.97 9.96 -3.90
N GLN A 170 -7.27 8.72 -4.31
CA GLN A 170 -6.24 7.71 -4.51
C GLN A 170 -5.26 8.09 -5.62
N LEU A 171 -5.75 8.54 -6.79
CA LEU A 171 -4.90 9.00 -7.88
C LEU A 171 -4.08 10.23 -7.49
N GLU A 172 -4.67 11.17 -6.75
CA GLU A 172 -3.99 12.36 -6.24
C GLU A 172 -2.81 12.00 -5.34
N ASN A 173 -2.96 10.99 -4.47
CA ASN A 173 -1.88 10.52 -3.63
C ASN A 173 -0.71 9.94 -4.44
N VAL A 174 -1.00 9.15 -5.48
CA VAL A 174 0.04 8.58 -6.35
C VAL A 174 0.73 9.66 -7.18
N ASP A 175 -0.04 10.57 -7.78
CA ASP A 175 0.46 11.70 -8.56
C ASP A 175 1.31 12.66 -7.69
N PHE A 176 0.89 12.93 -6.44
CA PHE A 176 1.69 13.67 -5.47
C PHE A 176 3.01 12.97 -5.15
N GLY A 177 2.99 11.66 -4.93
CA GLY A 177 4.20 10.85 -4.73
C GLY A 177 5.18 11.02 -5.89
N ASN A 178 4.70 10.95 -7.13
CA ASN A 178 5.52 11.06 -8.34
C ASN A 178 6.11 12.47 -8.53
N ARG A 179 5.31 13.53 -8.32
CA ARG A 179 5.74 14.91 -8.60
C ARG A 179 6.52 15.55 -7.46
N VAL A 180 6.17 15.24 -6.22
CA VAL A 180 6.67 15.94 -5.03
C VAL A 180 7.66 15.09 -4.25
N LEU A 181 7.27 13.87 -3.86
CA LEU A 181 8.09 13.04 -2.98
C LEU A 181 9.25 12.37 -3.73
N LYS A 182 9.00 11.95 -4.98
CA LYS A 182 9.97 11.32 -5.89
C LYS A 182 10.73 10.19 -5.21
N PHE A 183 10.02 9.24 -4.61
CA PHE A 183 10.62 8.23 -3.74
C PHE A 183 11.65 7.33 -4.45
N GLU A 184 11.52 7.09 -5.75
CA GLU A 184 12.53 6.42 -6.56
C GLU A 184 13.87 7.17 -6.56
N ARG A 185 13.84 8.50 -6.43
CA ARG A 185 15.04 9.34 -6.32
C ARG A 185 15.53 9.47 -4.88
N THR A 186 14.61 9.61 -3.92
CA THR A 186 14.94 10.08 -2.56
C THR A 186 14.91 8.99 -1.49
N ASN A 187 14.31 7.84 -1.76
CA ASN A 187 14.03 6.79 -0.78
C ASN A 187 14.57 5.43 -1.25
N PRO A 188 15.76 5.01 -0.76
CA PRO A 188 16.34 3.71 -1.07
C PRO A 188 15.47 2.50 -0.65
N GLN A 189 14.50 2.70 0.25
CA GLN A 189 13.56 1.67 0.69
C GLN A 189 12.66 1.18 -0.45
N VAL A 190 12.44 1.96 -1.51
CA VAL A 190 11.69 1.50 -2.69
C VAL A 190 12.32 0.23 -3.28
N TYR A 191 13.65 0.23 -3.42
CA TYR A 191 14.38 -0.88 -4.02
C TYR A 191 14.58 -2.05 -3.06
N VAL A 192 14.97 -1.76 -1.82
CA VAL A 192 15.14 -2.79 -0.79
C VAL A 192 13.81 -3.45 -0.47
N GLY A 193 12.74 -2.66 -0.35
CA GLY A 193 11.39 -3.12 -0.10
C GLY A 193 10.84 -4.03 -1.20
N GLU A 194 11.08 -3.69 -2.48
CA GLU A 194 10.70 -4.56 -3.59
C GLU A 194 11.38 -5.93 -3.49
N CYS A 195 12.67 -5.97 -3.15
CA CYS A 195 13.39 -7.23 -2.97
C CYS A 195 12.89 -8.03 -1.75
N THR A 196 12.72 -7.39 -0.59
CA THR A 196 12.30 -8.06 0.64
C THR A 196 10.87 -8.59 0.50
N ASN A 197 9.95 -7.74 0.05
CA ASN A 197 8.54 -8.09 -0.08
C ASN A 197 8.31 -9.06 -1.24
N GLY A 198 9.14 -9.01 -2.28
CA GLY A 198 9.05 -9.92 -3.42
C GLY A 198 9.23 -11.39 -3.03
N ILE A 199 9.97 -11.68 -1.96
CA ILE A 199 10.10 -13.05 -1.43
C ILE A 199 9.09 -13.30 -0.33
N PHE A 200 8.96 -12.36 0.60
CA PHE A 200 8.04 -12.50 1.72
C PHE A 200 6.59 -12.73 1.28
N SER A 201 6.13 -12.08 0.20
CA SER A 201 4.77 -12.26 -0.32
C SER A 201 4.49 -13.68 -0.80
N LEU A 202 5.52 -14.42 -1.23
CA LEU A 202 5.39 -15.80 -1.72
C LEU A 202 5.46 -16.83 -0.57
N LEU A 203 6.00 -16.43 0.59
CA LEU A 203 6.18 -17.28 1.76
C LEU A 203 5.04 -17.16 2.76
N LYS A 204 4.47 -15.96 2.94
CA LYS A 204 3.54 -15.67 4.05
C LYS A 204 2.22 -16.44 4.03
N LYS A 205 1.81 -17.00 2.88
CA LYS A 205 0.58 -17.79 2.72
C LYS A 205 0.82 -18.94 1.73
N GLU A 206 0.19 -20.08 1.99
CA GLU A 206 0.16 -21.23 1.09
C GLU A 206 -0.98 -21.10 0.08
N TYR A 207 -0.76 -20.33 -0.99
CA TYR A 207 -1.77 -20.10 -2.05
C TYR A 207 -1.61 -21.03 -3.26
N ASP A 208 -0.46 -21.70 -3.36
CA ASP A 208 -0.10 -22.62 -4.44
C ASP A 208 0.91 -23.65 -3.88
N THR A 209 1.14 -24.72 -4.63
CA THR A 209 2.14 -25.76 -4.34
C THR A 209 3.51 -25.17 -3.99
N PRO A 210 4.26 -25.76 -3.04
CA PRO A 210 5.59 -25.29 -2.69
C PRO A 210 6.50 -25.11 -3.91
N ARG A 211 6.46 -26.06 -4.86
CA ARG A 211 7.23 -26.01 -6.11
C ARG A 211 6.92 -24.78 -6.96
N ARG A 212 5.64 -24.45 -7.22
CA ARG A 212 5.29 -23.27 -8.03
C ARG A 212 5.75 -21.97 -7.38
N ARG A 213 5.61 -21.88 -6.06
CA ARG A 213 6.11 -20.73 -5.27
C ARG A 213 7.64 -20.64 -5.29
N ALA A 214 8.35 -21.77 -5.22
CA ALA A 214 9.81 -21.84 -5.33
C ALA A 214 10.32 -21.34 -6.69
N VAL A 215 9.66 -21.73 -7.78
CA VAL A 215 9.99 -21.28 -9.14
C VAL A 215 9.80 -19.77 -9.27
N ALA A 216 8.69 -19.23 -8.76
CA ALA A 216 8.45 -17.79 -8.75
C ALA A 216 9.49 -17.01 -7.91
N ALA A 217 9.79 -17.51 -6.71
CA ALA A 217 10.82 -16.94 -5.84
C ALA A 217 12.19 -16.93 -6.52
N THR A 218 12.56 -18.04 -7.16
CA THR A 218 13.81 -18.16 -7.95
C THR A 218 13.87 -17.11 -9.06
N ALA A 219 12.77 -16.93 -9.81
CA ALA A 219 12.71 -15.92 -10.87
C ALA A 219 12.95 -14.51 -10.32
N ARG A 220 12.28 -14.15 -9.20
CA ARG A 220 12.49 -12.86 -8.54
C ARG A 220 13.93 -12.68 -8.04
N LEU A 221 14.51 -13.68 -7.38
CA LEU A 221 15.89 -13.63 -6.90
C LEU A 221 16.89 -13.36 -8.03
N LYS A 222 16.68 -13.94 -9.22
CA LYS A 222 17.52 -13.68 -10.41
C LYS A 222 17.42 -12.25 -10.93
N LEU A 223 16.26 -11.60 -10.76
CA LEU A 223 16.02 -10.22 -11.21
C LEU A 223 16.56 -9.15 -10.23
N MET A 224 16.67 -9.48 -8.94
CA MET A 224 17.09 -8.52 -7.90
C MET A 224 18.41 -7.78 -8.19
N PRO A 225 19.49 -8.42 -8.69
CA PRO A 225 20.74 -7.69 -8.96
C PRO A 225 20.58 -6.58 -9.99
N ALA A 226 19.76 -6.80 -11.03
CA ALA A 226 19.48 -5.79 -12.03
C ALA A 226 18.63 -4.66 -11.45
N LEU A 227 17.62 -4.99 -10.64
CA LEU A 227 16.79 -4.01 -9.94
C LEU A 227 17.60 -3.12 -8.98
N LEU A 228 18.52 -3.70 -8.21
CA LEU A 228 19.39 -2.93 -7.31
C LEU A 228 20.34 -2.00 -8.07
N LYS A 229 20.77 -2.38 -9.29
CA LYS A 229 21.52 -1.49 -10.19
C LYS A 229 20.66 -0.31 -10.67
N GLN A 230 19.38 -0.54 -10.99
CA GLN A 230 18.45 0.56 -11.30
C GLN A 230 18.30 1.50 -10.10
N GLY A 231 18.19 0.95 -8.88
CA GLY A 231 18.15 1.77 -7.66
C GLY A 231 19.40 2.64 -7.49
N LEU A 232 20.59 2.07 -7.71
CA LEU A 232 21.84 2.82 -7.69
C LEU A 232 21.89 3.96 -8.70
N SER A 233 21.29 3.81 -9.89
CA SER A 233 21.27 4.87 -10.91
C SER A 233 20.21 5.94 -10.66
N ASN A 234 19.09 5.56 -10.03
CA ASN A 234 17.96 6.47 -9.83
C ASN A 234 18.13 7.34 -8.59
N LEU A 235 18.76 6.81 -7.54
CA LEU A 235 18.92 7.50 -6.27
C LEU A 235 19.82 8.73 -6.43
N GLN A 236 19.30 9.88 -6.02
CA GLN A 236 20.01 11.15 -6.00
C GLN A 236 19.59 11.91 -4.73
N ASP A 237 20.56 12.36 -3.94
CA ASP A 237 20.33 13.02 -2.65
C ASP A 237 19.33 12.25 -1.75
N PRO A 238 19.56 10.96 -1.46
CA PRO A 238 18.63 10.20 -0.64
C PRO A 238 18.52 10.80 0.76
N VAL A 239 17.30 10.80 1.30
CA VAL A 239 17.06 11.26 2.67
C VAL A 239 17.79 10.33 3.64
N LYS A 240 18.63 10.91 4.51
CA LYS A 240 19.50 10.16 5.44
C LYS A 240 18.74 9.10 6.25
N LEU A 241 17.58 9.47 6.80
CA LEU A 241 16.74 8.56 7.59
C LEU A 241 16.26 7.35 6.76
N TYR A 242 15.83 7.58 5.51
CA TYR A 242 15.40 6.50 4.61
C TYR A 242 16.57 5.60 4.22
N ALA A 243 17.75 6.18 3.96
CA ALA A 243 18.95 5.41 3.68
C ALA A 243 19.36 4.52 4.88
N GLN A 244 19.31 5.05 6.10
CA GLN A 244 19.59 4.28 7.31
C GLN A 244 18.60 3.11 7.47
N LEU A 245 17.30 3.36 7.29
CA LEU A 245 16.28 2.32 7.35
C LEU A 245 16.47 1.27 6.25
N ALA A 246 16.83 1.67 5.04
CA ALA A 246 17.09 0.75 3.94
C ALA A 246 18.32 -0.14 4.21
N ILE A 247 19.39 0.42 4.80
CA ILE A 247 20.56 -0.36 5.21
C ILE A 247 20.19 -1.38 6.29
N GLN A 248 19.42 -0.96 7.31
CA GLN A 248 18.95 -1.87 8.35
C GLN A 248 18.06 -2.97 7.75
N SER A 249 17.10 -2.62 6.90
CA SER A 249 16.22 -3.56 6.20
C SER A 249 17.02 -4.58 5.37
N ALA A 250 17.99 -4.10 4.59
CA ALA A 250 18.86 -4.97 3.78
C ALA A 250 19.74 -5.88 4.63
N ARG A 251 20.17 -5.43 5.82
CA ARG A 251 20.91 -6.26 6.77
C ARG A 251 20.05 -7.35 7.39
N SER A 252 18.81 -7.01 7.74
CA SER A 252 17.87 -7.90 8.42
C SER A 252 17.19 -8.93 7.53
N ILE A 253 17.39 -8.91 6.21
CA ILE A 253 16.78 -9.89 5.29
C ILE A 253 17.43 -11.29 5.35
N ASP A 254 18.57 -11.45 6.03
CA ASP A 254 19.31 -12.72 6.05
C ASP A 254 18.47 -13.91 6.52
N PRO A 255 17.69 -13.85 7.62
CA PRO A 255 16.88 -14.99 8.05
C PRO A 255 15.79 -15.35 7.01
N LEU A 256 15.19 -14.36 6.35
CA LEU A 256 14.20 -14.60 5.29
C LEU A 256 14.85 -15.34 4.13
N LEU A 257 16.00 -14.83 3.66
CA LEU A 257 16.70 -15.44 2.54
C LEU A 257 17.33 -16.76 2.92
N ASN A 258 17.79 -16.96 4.16
CA ASN A 258 18.58 -18.12 4.58
C ASN A 258 17.76 -19.28 5.14
N ASN A 259 16.73 -18.97 5.91
CA ASN A 259 15.99 -19.95 6.69
C ASN A 259 14.59 -20.12 6.09
N SER A 260 13.85 -19.03 5.88
CA SER A 260 12.45 -19.12 5.46
C SER A 260 12.26 -19.67 4.04
N LEU A 261 13.24 -19.49 3.14
CA LEU A 261 13.16 -20.07 1.80
C LEU A 261 13.19 -21.61 1.80
N THR A 262 13.69 -22.28 2.85
CA THR A 262 13.67 -23.75 2.90
C THR A 262 12.25 -24.30 3.00
N ALA A 263 11.27 -23.48 3.42
CA ALA A 263 9.86 -23.85 3.40
C ALA A 263 9.30 -24.06 1.97
N LEU A 264 10.03 -23.61 0.94
CA LEU A 264 9.67 -23.85 -0.45
C LEU A 264 10.35 -25.10 -1.04
N ASP A 265 11.32 -25.68 -0.34
CA ASP A 265 12.12 -26.83 -0.81
C ASP A 265 11.51 -28.20 -0.45
N VAL A 266 10.44 -28.24 0.36
CA VAL A 266 9.92 -29.47 1.00
C VAL A 266 9.52 -30.57 0.00
N ASP A 267 9.13 -30.19 -1.22
CA ASP A 267 8.67 -31.11 -2.28
C ASP A 267 9.50 -31.03 -3.59
N LEU A 268 10.69 -30.42 -3.56
CA LEU A 268 11.54 -30.33 -4.75
C LEU A 268 12.37 -31.61 -4.92
N PRO A 269 12.46 -32.19 -6.14
CA PRO A 269 13.31 -33.34 -6.39
C PRO A 269 14.80 -32.95 -6.15
N PRO A 270 15.66 -33.89 -5.73
CA PRO A 270 17.03 -33.61 -5.23
C PRO A 270 17.97 -32.88 -6.22
N ASN A 271 17.59 -32.78 -7.48
CA ASN A 271 18.28 -32.10 -8.57
C ASN A 271 17.79 -30.65 -8.85
N GLU A 272 16.67 -30.22 -8.25
CA GLU A 272 16.14 -28.84 -8.33
C GLU A 272 16.44 -27.88 -7.15
N PRO A 273 17.12 -28.23 -6.02
CA PRO A 273 17.35 -27.25 -4.95
C PRO A 273 18.33 -26.12 -5.36
N ALA A 274 19.06 -26.24 -6.47
CA ALA A 274 20.24 -25.41 -6.76
C ALA A 274 19.97 -23.95 -7.17
N ALA A 275 18.79 -23.62 -7.72
CA ALA A 275 18.58 -22.27 -8.27
C ALA A 275 18.40 -21.20 -7.19
N CYS A 276 17.67 -21.51 -6.12
CA CYS A 276 17.53 -20.64 -4.95
C CYS A 276 18.87 -20.44 -4.23
N PHE A 277 19.65 -21.52 -4.03
CA PHE A 277 20.95 -21.44 -3.36
C PHE A 277 22.01 -20.65 -4.16
N CYS A 278 22.07 -20.83 -5.49
CA CYS A 278 23.00 -20.09 -6.35
C CYS A 278 22.64 -18.60 -6.46
N CYS A 279 21.34 -18.26 -6.49
CA CYS A 279 20.92 -16.86 -6.44
C CYS A 279 21.18 -16.22 -5.07
N ARG A 280 21.04 -17.00 -3.98
CA ARG A 280 21.35 -16.57 -2.61
C ARG A 280 22.83 -16.18 -2.44
N SER A 281 23.76 -16.96 -2.99
CA SER A 281 25.20 -16.64 -2.91
C SER A 281 25.56 -15.38 -3.71
N THR A 282 24.85 -15.13 -4.83
CA THR A 282 25.01 -13.91 -5.63
C THR A 282 24.55 -12.68 -4.87
N LEU A 283 23.40 -12.73 -4.17
CA LEU A 283 22.90 -11.62 -3.35
C LEU A 283 23.82 -11.28 -2.17
N ARG A 284 24.47 -12.28 -1.54
CA ARG A 284 25.45 -12.02 -0.47
C ARG A 284 26.63 -11.16 -0.96
N ARG A 285 27.03 -11.29 -2.22
CA ARG A 285 28.13 -10.52 -2.82
C ARG A 285 27.78 -9.03 -3.01
N TRP A 286 26.50 -8.68 -2.97
CA TRP A 286 26.02 -7.29 -3.03
C TRP A 286 25.92 -6.61 -1.66
N LYS A 287 25.80 -7.41 -0.58
CA LYS A 287 25.81 -6.95 0.81
C LYS A 287 27.14 -6.30 1.18
#